data_AF-A0A522LGC7-F1
#
_entry.id   AF-A0A522LGC7-F1
#
_cell.length_a   1.000
_cell.length_b   1.000
_cell.length_c   1.000
_cell.angle_alpha   90.00
_cell.angle_beta   90.00
_cell.angle_gamma   90.00
#
_symmetry.space_group_name_H-M   'P 1'
#
loop_
_entity.id
_entity.type
_entity.pdbx_description
1 polymer ?
#
loop_
_entity_poly.entity_id
_entity_poly.type
_entity_poly.pdbx_seq_one_letter_code
_entity_poly.pdbx_strand_id
1 'polypeptide(L)'
;MIDDPLVTPHPSFLAQDIDPQIRTHAYRTWLREGVGDDELENIHAHLQQERALGDTTFQAMVEKALGRPVKLRSRGRPQSRDSRPGGA
;
A
#
# COMPACT_ATOMS: atom_id res chain seq x y z
N MET A 1 -17.73 -2.02 27.79
CA MET A 1 -16.81 -1.45 26.79
C MET A 1 -16.01 -0.39 27.52
N ILE A 2 -14.69 -0.46 27.53
CA ILE A 2 -13.87 0.48 28.29
C ILE A 2 -13.78 1.75 27.45
N ASP A 3 -14.51 2.80 27.87
CA ASP A 3 -14.34 4.14 27.33
C ASP A 3 -13.05 4.72 27.91
N ASP A 4 -11.97 4.66 27.13
CA ASP A 4 -10.72 5.35 27.44
C ASP A 4 -10.87 6.81 26.98
N PRO A 5 -10.78 7.81 27.89
CA PRO A 5 -10.95 9.22 27.54
C PRO A 5 -9.91 9.74 26.55
N LEU A 6 -8.81 9.01 26.30
CA LEU A 6 -7.79 9.36 25.32
C LEU A 6 -8.04 8.74 23.93
N VAL A 7 -9.07 7.90 23.78
CA VAL A 7 -9.36 7.19 22.53
C VAL A 7 -10.61 7.78 21.87
N THR A 8 -10.41 8.50 20.76
CA THR A 8 -11.50 9.01 19.93
C THR A 8 -11.71 8.10 18.71
N PRO A 9 -12.88 7.44 18.57
CA PRO A 9 -13.13 6.57 17.43
C PRO A 9 -13.19 7.34 16.11
N HIS A 10 -12.55 6.80 15.06
CA HIS A 10 -12.61 7.40 13.73
C HIS A 10 -14.03 7.28 13.12
N PRO A 11 -14.51 8.28 12.35
CA PRO A 11 -15.84 8.23 11.73
C PRO A 11 -16.10 6.98 10.88
N SER A 12 -15.10 6.53 10.10
CA SER A 12 -15.21 5.30 9.30
C SER A 12 -15.38 4.03 10.14
N PHE A 13 -14.88 4.01 11.38
CA PHE A 13 -15.14 2.90 12.31
C PHE A 13 -16.59 2.96 12.79
N LEU A 14 -17.04 4.14 13.25
CA LEU A 14 -18.42 4.35 13.72
C LEU A 14 -19.47 4.05 12.64
N ALA A 15 -19.14 4.27 11.37
CA ALA A 15 -20.02 3.99 10.23
C ALA A 15 -20.21 2.49 9.92
N GLN A 16 -19.41 1.58 10.50
CA GLN A 16 -19.51 0.14 10.22
C GLN A 16 -20.78 -0.47 10.81
N ASP A 17 -21.15 -0.06 12.03
CA ASP A 17 -22.39 -0.48 12.68
C ASP A 17 -22.74 0.48 13.82
N ILE A 18 -24.04 0.58 14.12
CA ILE A 18 -24.58 1.33 15.25
C ILE A 18 -24.30 0.59 16.56
N ASP A 19 -24.40 -0.75 16.56
CA ASP A 19 -24.12 -1.57 17.75
C ASP A 19 -22.60 -1.69 17.98
N PRO A 20 -22.09 -1.24 19.14
CA PRO A 20 -20.66 -1.31 19.45
C PRO A 20 -20.10 -2.74 19.49
N GLN A 21 -20.89 -3.74 19.85
CA GLN A 21 -20.47 -5.14 19.88
C GLN A 21 -20.31 -5.69 18.47
N ILE A 22 -21.30 -5.45 17.61
CA ILE A 22 -21.27 -5.90 16.20
C ILE A 22 -20.12 -5.20 15.47
N ARG A 23 -19.98 -3.88 15.64
CA ARG A 23 -18.87 -3.11 15.09
C ARG A 23 -17.50 -3.64 15.53
N THR A 24 -17.33 -3.90 16.82
CA THR A 24 -16.06 -4.42 17.35
C THR A 24 -15.76 -5.81 16.80
N HIS A 25 -16.78 -6.66 16.67
CA HIS A 25 -16.63 -7.99 16.08
C HIS A 25 -16.25 -7.91 14.60
N ALA A 26 -16.98 -7.13 13.80
CA ALA A 26 -16.70 -6.93 12.37
C ALA A 26 -15.29 -6.40 12.14
N TYR A 27 -14.89 -5.35 12.86
CA TYR A 27 -13.54 -4.80 12.76
C TYR A 27 -12.46 -5.81 13.14
N ARG A 28 -12.67 -6.60 14.22
CA ARG A 28 -11.72 -7.64 14.63
C ARG A 28 -11.60 -8.77 13.62
N THR A 29 -12.70 -9.18 13.01
CA THR A 29 -12.71 -10.22 11.97
C THR A 29 -11.92 -9.74 10.76
N TRP A 30 -12.24 -8.56 10.22
CA TRP A 30 -11.50 -7.94 9.13
C TRP A 30 -10.00 -7.78 9.43
N LEU A 31 -9.64 -7.32 10.63
CA LEU A 31 -8.24 -7.16 11.02
C LEU A 31 -7.49 -8.50 11.10
N ARG A 32 -8.17 -9.58 11.45
CA ARG A 32 -7.58 -10.93 11.58
C ARG A 32 -7.51 -11.68 10.26
N GLU A 33 -8.37 -11.36 9.29
CA GLU A 33 -8.21 -11.86 7.91
C GLU A 33 -6.83 -11.51 7.36
N GLY A 34 -6.27 -10.39 7.82
CA GLY A 34 -4.92 -9.97 7.49
C GLY A 34 -4.83 -9.51 6.05
N VAL A 35 -3.60 -9.48 5.55
CA VAL A 35 -3.28 -9.07 4.18
C VAL A 35 -2.63 -10.27 3.52
N GLY A 36 -3.04 -10.62 2.29
CA GLY A 36 -2.45 -11.74 1.56
C GLY A 36 -0.96 -11.50 1.31
N ASP A 37 -0.17 -12.58 1.20
CA ASP A 37 1.28 -12.49 1.01
C ASP A 37 1.66 -11.63 -0.19
N ASP A 38 0.95 -11.76 -1.31
CA ASP A 38 1.17 -10.95 -2.53
C ASP A 38 0.96 -9.45 -2.28
N GLU A 39 -0.05 -9.09 -1.49
CA GLU A 39 -0.37 -7.70 -1.17
C GLU A 39 0.64 -7.14 -0.16
N LEU A 40 1.10 -7.94 0.80
CA LEU A 40 2.20 -7.59 1.70
C LEU A 40 3.50 -7.36 0.94
N GLU A 41 3.86 -8.24 0.00
CA GLU A 41 5.01 -8.06 -0.87
C GLU A 41 4.91 -6.78 -1.69
N ASN A 42 3.71 -6.47 -2.21
CA ASN A 42 3.45 -5.26 -2.95
C ASN A 42 3.63 -3.99 -2.09
N ILE A 43 3.10 -3.99 -0.86
CA ILE A 43 3.30 -2.91 0.13
C ILE A 43 4.78 -2.73 0.42
N HIS A 44 5.50 -3.82 0.72
CA HIS A 44 6.93 -3.79 1.01
C HIS A 44 7.74 -3.26 -0.17
N ALA A 45 7.45 -3.68 -1.40
CA ALA A 45 8.14 -3.20 -2.59
C ALA A 45 7.98 -1.68 -2.78
N HIS A 46 6.76 -1.17 -2.59
CA HIS A 46 6.47 0.27 -2.68
C HIS A 46 7.14 1.06 -1.57
N LEU A 47 7.11 0.56 -0.33
CA LEU A 47 7.80 1.19 0.80
C LEU A 47 9.31 1.24 0.62
N GLN A 48 9.95 0.13 0.21
CA GLN A 48 11.40 0.05 0.01
C GLN A 48 11.93 1.02 -1.04
N GLN A 49 11.11 1.36 -2.03
CA GLN A 49 11.49 2.30 -3.09
C GLN A 49 10.93 3.71 -2.86
N GLU A 50 10.25 3.97 -1.74
CA GLU A 50 9.54 5.23 -1.49
C GLU A 50 8.62 5.60 -2.68
N ARG A 51 7.80 4.65 -3.11
CA ARG A 51 6.88 4.76 -4.25
C ARG A 51 5.42 4.73 -3.79
N ALA A 52 4.57 5.35 -4.59
CA ALA A 52 3.15 5.45 -4.30
C ALA A 52 2.46 4.10 -4.51
N LEU A 53 1.96 3.51 -3.43
CA LEU A 53 1.06 2.36 -3.48
C LEU A 53 -0.34 2.85 -3.89
N GLY A 54 -0.93 2.24 -4.91
CA GLY A 54 -2.27 2.58 -5.39
C GLY A 54 -2.44 2.31 -6.88
N ASP A 55 -3.64 2.63 -7.39
CA ASP A 55 -3.95 2.47 -8.82
C ASP A 55 -3.10 3.42 -9.69
N THR A 56 -2.99 3.06 -10.97
CA THR A 56 -2.33 3.83 -12.03
C THR A 56 -2.77 5.29 -12.08
N THR A 57 -4.06 5.57 -11.83
CA THR A 57 -4.59 6.95 -11.78
C THR A 57 -3.99 7.74 -10.61
N PHE A 58 -3.92 7.14 -9.42
CA PHE A 58 -3.31 7.72 -8.24
C PHE A 58 -1.79 7.92 -8.44
N GLN A 59 -1.10 6.90 -8.97
CA GLN A 59 0.32 7.01 -9.30
C GLN A 59 0.58 8.17 -10.28
N ALA A 60 -0.18 8.29 -11.36
CA ALA A 60 -0.03 9.38 -12.32
C ALA A 60 -0.23 10.77 -11.67
N MET A 61 -1.20 10.88 -10.75
CA MET A 61 -1.42 12.10 -9.97
C MET A 61 -0.21 12.43 -9.09
N VAL A 62 0.35 11.45 -8.38
CA VAL A 62 1.52 11.65 -7.51
C VAL A 62 2.77 11.98 -8.34
N GLU A 63 2.96 11.35 -9.49
CA GLU A 63 4.07 11.65 -10.42
C GLU A 63 4.00 13.08 -10.93
N LYS A 64 2.81 13.54 -11.32
CA LYS A 64 2.57 14.92 -11.72
C LYS A 64 2.84 15.91 -10.59
N ALA A 65 2.47 15.56 -9.35
CA ALA A 65 2.67 16.42 -8.19
C ALA A 65 4.15 16.50 -7.75
N LEU A 66 4.89 15.39 -7.83
CA LEU A 66 6.29 15.32 -7.36
C LEU A 66 7.33 15.60 -8.45
N GLY A 67 6.95 15.54 -9.73
CA GLY A 67 7.86 15.73 -10.86
C GLY A 67 8.94 14.62 -10.98
N ARG A 68 8.71 13.45 -10.38
CA ARG A 68 9.65 12.32 -10.36
C ARG A 68 8.94 10.98 -10.60
N PRO A 69 9.61 9.97 -11.18
CA PRO A 69 9.00 8.68 -11.44
C PRO A 69 8.51 7.98 -10.17
N VAL A 70 7.24 7.59 -10.14
CA VAL A 70 6.60 6.93 -8.98
C VAL A 70 6.35 5.44 -9.17
N LYS A 71 6.64 4.89 -10.36
CA LYS A 71 6.53 3.45 -10.62
C LYS A 71 7.67 2.69 -9.94
N LEU A 72 7.37 1.47 -9.51
CA LEU A 72 8.38 0.50 -9.09
C LEU A 72 9.37 0.26 -10.22
N ARG A 73 10.67 0.36 -9.90
CA ARG A 73 11.74 -0.05 -10.81
C ARG A 73 12.19 -1.45 -10.45
N SER A 74 12.43 -2.28 -11.45
CA SER A 74 13.19 -3.52 -11.25
C SER A 74 14.58 -3.14 -10.73
N ARG A 75 14.99 -3.76 -9.62
CA ARG A 75 16.35 -3.57 -9.08
C ARG A 75 17.32 -4.15 -10.12
N GLY A 76 18.05 -3.28 -10.80
CA GLY A 76 18.87 -3.67 -11.94
C GLY A 76 20.12 -4.45 -11.54
N ARG A 77 20.25 -5.69 -12.03
CA ARG A 77 21.57 -6.23 -12.39
C ARG A 77 22.05 -5.49 -13.64
N PRO A 78 23.29 -4.98 -13.70
CA PRO A 78 23.84 -4.44 -14.94
C PRO A 78 23.67 -5.46 -16.07
N GLN A 79 23.19 -5.04 -17.24
CA GLN A 79 23.18 -5.91 -18.41
C GLN A 79 24.65 -6.24 -18.77
N SER A 80 24.96 -7.53 -18.89
CA SER A 80 26.28 -7.96 -19.36
C SER A 80 26.53 -7.34 -20.73
N ARG A 81 27.74 -6.80 -20.96
CA ARG A 81 28.12 -6.10 -22.20
C ARG A 81 28.09 -6.99 -23.45
N ASP A 82 27.80 -8.29 -23.31
CA ASP A 82 27.75 -9.29 -24.37
C ASP A 82 26.55 -9.18 -25.33
N SER A 83 25.57 -8.30 -25.08
CA SER A 83 24.40 -8.15 -25.96
C SER A 83 24.49 -7.00 -26.98
N ARG A 84 25.66 -6.38 -27.18
CA ARG A 84 25.84 -5.48 -28.34
C ARG A 84 25.98 -6.31 -29.61
N PRO A 85 25.09 -6.21 -30.61
CA PRO A 85 25.40 -6.74 -31.93
C PRO A 85 26.64 -5.99 -32.43
N GLY A 86 27.69 -6.75 -32.76
CA GLY A 86 28.93 -6.21 -33.30
C GLY A 86 28.63 -5.30 -34.48
N GLY A 87 29.16 -4.08 -34.43
CA GLY A 87 29.18 -3.19 -35.59
C GLY A 87 29.98 -3.84 -36.71
N ALA A 88 29.37 -3.92 -37.88
CA ALA A 88 30.04 -4.05 -39.17
C ALA A 88 30.05 -2.67 -39.83
#